data_AF-A0A3E2JSK5-F1
#
_entry.id   AF-A0A3E2JSK5-F1
#
_cell.length_a   1.000
_cell.length_b   1.000
_cell.length_c   1.000
_cell.angle_alpha   90.00
_cell.angle_beta   90.00
_cell.angle_gamma   90.00
#
_symmetry.space_group_name_H-M   'P 1'
#
loop_
_entity.id
_entity.type
_entity.pdbx_description
1 polymer ?
#
loop_
_entity_poly.entity_id
_entity_poly.type
_entity_poly.pdbx_seq_one_letter_code
_entity_poly.pdbx_strand_id
1 'polypeptide(L)'
;MGKKNKTDDFYEALKVMGAQKEKELNRKIKDLLNDKRIIKLAGMESHIFAKIVQHLQESMETLSAFGNFPTKRDIANVAKMQVQLENKIDHIEELLSEATTDSHAGQSSDSMWQSAKRDKQSDKRNIIKKLLKDSLIQGTKSLHE
;
A
#
# COMPACT_ATOMS: atom_id res chain seq x y z
N MET A 1 -61.27 1.39 -22.86
CA MET A 1 -60.43 2.47 -23.42
C MET A 1 -59.99 3.37 -22.26
N GLY A 2 -58.75 3.23 -21.78
CA GLY A 2 -58.24 3.96 -20.62
C GLY A 2 -57.83 5.39 -20.96
N LYS A 3 -58.33 6.38 -20.21
CA LYS A 3 -58.01 7.79 -20.37
C LYS A 3 -56.55 8.02 -19.95
N LYS A 4 -55.67 8.39 -20.88
CA LYS A 4 -54.30 8.81 -20.57
C LYS A 4 -54.36 10.17 -19.85
N ASN A 5 -53.81 10.22 -18.63
CA ASN A 5 -53.79 11.42 -17.81
C ASN A 5 -52.72 12.37 -18.35
N LYS A 6 -53.11 13.59 -18.70
CA LYS A 6 -52.21 14.64 -19.24
C LYS A 6 -50.99 14.95 -18.36
N THR A 7 -51.03 14.55 -17.10
CA THR A 7 -49.94 14.69 -16.11
C THR A 7 -48.78 13.73 -16.37
N ASP A 8 -49.04 12.53 -16.91
CA ASP A 8 -48.00 11.54 -17.19
C ASP A 8 -47.16 11.94 -18.40
N ASP A 9 -47.79 12.51 -19.43
CA ASP A 9 -47.09 13.00 -20.63
C ASP A 9 -46.14 14.18 -20.31
N PHE A 10 -46.51 15.04 -19.35
CA PHE A 10 -45.64 16.12 -18.89
C PHE A 10 -44.45 15.62 -18.06
N TYR A 11 -44.67 14.63 -17.20
CA TYR A 11 -43.62 14.02 -16.41
C TYR A 11 -42.61 13.26 -17.28
N GLU A 12 -43.08 12.53 -18.28
CA GLU A 12 -42.23 11.87 -19.27
C GLU A 12 -41.44 12.89 -20.10
N ALA A 13 -42.05 14.00 -20.51
CA ALA A 13 -41.35 15.07 -21.22
C ALA A 13 -40.25 15.72 -20.36
N LEU A 14 -40.52 15.97 -19.07
CA LEU A 14 -39.54 16.53 -18.14
C LEU A 14 -38.37 15.56 -17.89
N LYS A 15 -38.66 14.27 -17.77
CA LYS A 15 -37.65 13.21 -17.59
C LYS A 15 -36.73 13.10 -18.80
N VAL A 16 -37.28 13.16 -20.02
CA VAL A 16 -36.50 13.15 -21.26
C VAL A 16 -35.63 14.41 -21.37
N MET A 17 -36.18 15.58 -21.05
CA MET A 17 -35.43 16.84 -21.07
C MET A 17 -34.31 16.88 -20.01
N GLY A 18 -34.60 16.40 -18.79
CA GLY A 18 -33.62 16.25 -17.72
C GLY A 18 -32.48 15.33 -18.12
N ALA A 19 -32.81 14.14 -18.65
CA ALA A 19 -31.81 13.18 -19.14
C ALA A 19 -30.97 13.74 -20.30
N GLN A 20 -31.54 14.58 -21.17
CA GLN A 20 -30.79 15.26 -22.23
C GLN A 20 -29.83 16.30 -21.66
N LYS A 21 -30.27 17.11 -20.69
CA LYS A 21 -29.42 18.10 -20.02
C LYS A 21 -28.30 17.46 -19.21
N GLU A 22 -28.57 16.37 -18.51
CA GLU A 22 -27.54 15.58 -17.83
C GLU A 22 -26.51 15.02 -18.80
N LYS A 23 -26.94 14.51 -19.96
CA LYS A 23 -26.02 14.04 -21.01
C LYS A 23 -25.17 15.17 -21.58
N GLU A 24 -25.75 16.35 -21.77
CA GLU A 24 -25.01 17.54 -22.23
C GLU A 24 -23.97 17.98 -21.19
N LEU A 25 -24.35 18.03 -19.92
CA LEU A 25 -23.46 18.39 -18.82
C LEU A 25 -22.32 17.36 -18.68
N ASN A 26 -22.65 16.07 -18.72
CA ASN A 26 -21.66 14.99 -18.65
C ASN A 26 -20.69 15.03 -19.82
N ARG A 27 -21.13 15.40 -21.02
CA ARG A 27 -20.22 15.62 -22.16
C ARG A 27 -19.27 16.78 -21.89
N LYS A 28 -19.79 17.93 -21.46
CA LYS A 28 -18.95 19.10 -21.11
C LYS A 28 -17.92 18.79 -20.02
N ILE A 29 -18.33 18.06 -18.97
CA ILE A 29 -17.41 17.63 -17.90
C ILE A 29 -16.34 16.69 -18.45
N LYS A 30 -16.71 15.72 -19.28
CA LYS A 30 -15.76 14.80 -19.92
C LYS A 30 -14.79 15.53 -20.85
N ASP A 31 -15.27 16.52 -21.60
CA ASP A 31 -14.44 17.30 -22.53
C ASP A 31 -13.43 18.18 -21.77
N LEU A 32 -13.83 18.75 -20.63
CA LEU A 32 -12.93 19.49 -19.73
C LEU A 32 -11.90 18.59 -19.04
N LEU A 33 -12.31 17.39 -18.61
CA LEU A 33 -11.42 16.46 -17.90
C LEU A 33 -10.45 15.75 -18.85
N ASN A 34 -10.87 15.50 -20.10
CA ASN A 34 -10.03 14.97 -21.17
C ASN A 34 -9.17 16.05 -21.84
N ASP A 35 -9.18 17.29 -21.31
CA ASP A 35 -8.29 18.33 -21.80
C ASP A 35 -6.84 17.94 -21.48
N LYS A 36 -6.09 17.67 -22.55
CA LYS A 36 -4.67 17.31 -22.52
C LYS A 36 -3.83 18.33 -21.75
N ARG A 37 -4.28 19.59 -21.61
CA ARG A 37 -3.61 20.64 -20.82
C ARG A 37 -3.75 20.40 -19.32
N ILE A 38 -4.93 20.01 -18.84
CA ILE A 38 -5.17 19.70 -17.42
C ILE A 38 -4.42 18.42 -17.03
N ILE A 39 -4.46 17.39 -17.88
CA ILE A 39 -3.71 16.15 -17.66
C ILE A 39 -2.18 16.42 -17.68
N LYS A 40 -1.70 17.23 -18.62
CA LYS A 40 -0.28 17.64 -18.66
C LYS A 40 0.11 18.50 -17.47
N LEU A 41 -0.74 19.43 -17.04
CA LEU A 41 -0.47 20.26 -15.87
C LEU A 41 -0.39 19.39 -14.63
N ALA A 42 -1.34 18.48 -14.41
CA ALA A 42 -1.29 17.50 -13.33
C ALA A 42 -0.04 16.60 -13.41
N GLY A 43 0.35 16.17 -14.61
CA GLY A 43 1.59 15.41 -14.83
C GLY A 43 2.87 16.21 -14.54
N MET A 44 2.90 17.50 -14.91
CA MET A 44 4.02 18.41 -14.63
C MET A 44 4.11 18.75 -13.14
N GLU A 45 2.98 19.03 -12.50
CA GLU A 45 2.87 19.23 -11.05
C GLU A 45 3.35 17.99 -10.29
N SER A 46 3.10 16.77 -10.79
CA SER A 46 3.63 15.55 -10.18
C SER A 46 5.17 15.51 -10.16
N HIS A 47 5.84 15.98 -11.21
CA HIS A 47 7.31 16.03 -11.25
C HIS A 47 7.87 17.13 -10.34
N ILE A 48 7.19 18.28 -10.25
CA ILE A 48 7.57 19.37 -9.35
C ILE A 48 7.37 18.94 -7.90
N PHE A 49 6.23 18.32 -7.58
CA PHE A 49 5.94 17.79 -6.25
C PHE A 49 6.95 16.71 -5.85
N ALA A 50 7.34 15.81 -6.76
CA ALA A 50 8.39 14.84 -6.50
C ALA A 50 9.73 15.50 -6.13
N LYS A 51 10.13 16.56 -6.84
CA LYS A 51 11.34 17.34 -6.50
C LYS A 51 11.23 18.05 -5.15
N ILE A 52 10.06 18.63 -4.83
CA ILE A 52 9.81 19.27 -3.53
C ILE A 52 9.93 18.24 -2.40
N VAL A 53 9.34 17.05 -2.58
CA VAL A 53 9.42 15.96 -1.59
C VAL A 53 10.87 15.46 -1.45
N GLN A 54 11.63 15.37 -2.53
CA GLN A 54 13.06 15.03 -2.49
C GLN A 54 13.87 16.06 -1.68
N HIS A 55 13.69 17.36 -1.95
CA HIS A 55 14.38 18.41 -1.20
C HIS A 55 13.97 18.45 0.28
N LEU A 56 12.69 18.16 0.58
CA LEU A 56 12.23 18.02 1.95
C LEU A 56 12.90 16.83 2.64
N GLN A 57 13.04 15.70 1.95
CA GLN A 57 13.75 14.54 2.46
C GLN A 57 15.22 14.85 2.73
N GLU A 58 15.92 15.52 1.82
CA GLU A 58 17.32 15.95 1.99
C GLU A 58 17.49 16.91 3.17
N SER A 59 16.54 17.84 3.33
CA SER A 59 16.53 18.78 4.46
C SER A 59 16.30 18.06 5.79
N MET A 60 15.43 17.04 5.78
CA MET A 60 15.17 16.20 6.95
C MET A 60 16.37 15.31 7.30
N GLU A 61 17.14 14.83 6.31
CA GLU A 61 18.41 14.14 6.54
C GLU A 61 19.47 15.08 7.15
N THR A 62 19.57 16.31 6.65
CA THR A 62 20.49 17.31 7.20
C THR A 62 20.11 17.68 8.64
N LEU A 63 18.81 17.87 8.91
CA LEU A 63 18.32 18.16 10.26
C LEU A 63 18.49 16.96 11.20
N SER A 64 18.35 15.74 10.68
CA SER A 64 18.62 14.50 11.42
C SER A 64 20.06 14.41 11.89
N ALA A 65 21.03 14.95 11.14
CA ALA A 65 22.43 14.99 11.58
C ALA A 65 22.62 15.86 12.82
N PHE A 66 21.79 16.89 13.01
CA PHE A 66 21.81 17.73 14.21
C PHE A 66 20.98 17.15 15.37
N GLY A 67 19.85 16.53 15.05
CA GLY A 67 18.89 16.04 16.04
C GLY A 67 19.00 14.55 16.40
N ASN A 68 19.89 13.79 15.75
CA ASN A 68 20.07 12.33 15.93
C ASN A 68 18.76 11.51 15.89
N PHE A 69 17.76 11.95 15.13
CA PHE A 69 16.51 11.22 14.97
C PHE A 69 16.55 10.34 13.72
N PRO A 70 16.04 9.10 13.74
CA PRO A 70 16.13 8.20 12.60
C PRO A 70 15.34 8.70 11.38
N THR A 71 15.94 8.66 10.20
CA THR A 71 15.28 9.06 8.94
C THR A 71 14.58 7.89 8.26
N LYS A 72 13.68 8.19 7.30
CA LYS A 72 13.05 7.15 6.45
C LYS A 72 14.08 6.29 5.72
N ARG A 73 15.22 6.87 5.32
CA ARG A 73 16.30 6.17 4.63
C ARG A 73 17.01 5.19 5.56
N ASP A 74 17.24 5.58 6.81
CA ASP A 74 17.88 4.72 7.80
C ASP A 74 17.00 3.50 8.13
N ILE A 75 15.70 3.72 8.31
CA ILE A 75 14.73 2.64 8.54
C ILE A 75 14.71 1.67 7.34
N ALA A 76 14.71 2.20 6.11
CA ALA A 76 14.74 1.38 4.90
C ALA A 76 16.04 0.57 4.78
N ASN A 77 17.18 1.18 5.13
CA ASN A 77 18.48 0.50 5.13
C ASN A 77 18.54 -0.61 6.17
N VAL A 78 18.05 -0.38 7.39
CA VAL A 78 17.96 -1.41 8.44
C VAL A 78 17.07 -2.56 7.99
N ALA A 79 15.90 -2.27 7.43
CA ALA A 79 15.01 -3.31 6.90
C ALA A 79 15.68 -4.13 5.77
N LYS A 80 16.41 -3.47 4.87
CA LYS A 80 17.16 -4.15 3.80
C LYS A 80 18.24 -5.06 4.36
N MET A 81 19.01 -4.60 5.35
CA MET A 81 20.02 -5.43 6.02
C MET A 81 19.38 -6.63 6.72
N GLN A 82 18.24 -6.43 7.37
CA GLN A 82 17.50 -7.52 8.01
C GLN A 82 17.10 -8.60 7.01
N VAL A 83 16.55 -8.23 5.86
CA VAL A 83 16.21 -9.19 4.79
C VAL A 83 17.46 -9.91 4.27
N GLN A 84 18.58 -9.20 4.09
CA GLN A 84 19.83 -9.82 3.66
C GLN A 84 20.39 -10.80 4.68
N LEU A 85 20.27 -10.48 5.97
CA LEU A 85 20.68 -11.36 7.06
C LEU A 85 19.80 -12.61 7.11
N GLU A 86 18.48 -12.48 6.95
CA GLU A 86 17.57 -13.63 6.88
C GLU A 86 17.98 -14.57 5.74
N ASN A 87 18.19 -14.04 4.53
CA ASN A 87 18.63 -14.85 3.39
C ASN A 87 19.98 -15.54 3.63
N LYS A 88 20.93 -14.87 4.30
CA LYS A 88 22.23 -15.46 4.63
C LYS A 88 22.12 -16.56 5.68
N ILE A 89 21.26 -16.38 6.68
CA ILE A 89 20.99 -17.40 7.69
C ILE A 89 20.34 -18.62 7.04
N ASP A 90 19.34 -18.42 6.19
CA ASP A 90 18.68 -19.50 5.46
C ASP A 90 19.68 -20.31 4.61
N HIS A 91 20.61 -19.63 3.94
CA HIS A 91 21.67 -20.29 3.17
C HIS A 91 22.63 -21.11 4.05
N ILE A 92 23.01 -20.59 5.23
CA ILE A 92 23.83 -21.33 6.19
C ILE A 92 23.08 -22.55 6.73
N GLU A 93 21.79 -22.41 7.03
CA GLU A 93 20.95 -23.53 7.47
C GLU A 93 20.85 -24.62 6.40
N GLU A 94 20.74 -24.25 5.13
CA GLU A 94 20.73 -25.18 4.00
C GLU A 94 22.05 -25.96 3.91
N LEU A 95 23.19 -25.26 3.94
CA LEU A 95 24.52 -25.88 3.92
C LEU A 95 24.76 -26.80 5.13
N LEU A 96 24.29 -26.40 6.31
CA LEU A 96 24.39 -27.24 7.51
C LEU A 96 23.49 -28.47 7.40
N SER A 97 22.29 -28.33 6.85
CA SER A 97 21.41 -29.46 6.56
C SER A 97 22.08 -30.42 5.60
N GLU A 98 22.61 -29.94 4.47
CA GLU A 98 23.32 -30.76 3.48
C GLU A 98 24.50 -31.52 4.11
N ALA A 99 25.38 -30.81 4.83
CA ALA A 99 26.55 -31.40 5.49
C ALA A 99 26.19 -32.43 6.59
N THR A 100 25.08 -32.24 7.30
CA THR A 100 24.60 -33.18 8.33
C THR A 100 23.84 -34.37 7.74
N THR A 101 23.21 -34.19 6.58
CA THR A 101 22.52 -35.28 5.86
C THR A 101 23.54 -36.22 5.21
N ASP A 102 24.66 -35.70 4.70
CA ASP A 102 25.78 -36.49 4.18
C ASP A 102 26.48 -37.33 5.26
N SER A 103 26.41 -36.89 6.52
CA SER A 103 27.09 -37.55 7.65
C SER A 103 26.22 -38.57 8.40
N HIS A 104 24.90 -38.57 8.24
CA HIS A 104 24.02 -39.54 8.91
C HIS A 104 22.75 -39.88 8.10
N ALA A 105 22.63 -41.15 7.74
CA ALA A 105 21.36 -41.82 7.43
C ALA A 105 20.42 -41.85 8.66
N GLY A 106 19.89 -40.70 9.08
CA GLY A 106 19.03 -40.56 10.25
C GLY A 106 17.75 -39.77 9.93
N GLN A 107 16.70 -40.49 9.54
CA GLN A 107 15.38 -39.97 9.11
C GLN A 107 14.55 -39.25 10.21
N SER A 108 15.14 -38.89 11.36
CA SER A 108 14.40 -38.44 12.55
C SER A 108 14.55 -36.95 12.88
N SER A 109 15.59 -36.27 12.37
CA SER A 109 15.85 -34.86 12.68
C SER A 109 15.06 -33.91 11.77
N ASP A 110 14.86 -34.28 10.51
CA ASP A 110 14.28 -33.40 9.48
C ASP A 110 12.81 -33.02 9.78
N SER A 111 12.01 -33.94 10.34
CA SER A 111 10.64 -33.64 10.77
C SER A 111 10.57 -32.64 11.94
N MET A 112 11.59 -32.60 12.80
CA MET A 112 11.64 -31.67 13.93
C MET A 112 12.05 -30.26 13.48
N TRP A 113 13.01 -30.16 12.56
CA TRP A 113 13.44 -28.88 11.95
C TRP A 113 12.33 -28.25 11.10
N GLN A 114 11.56 -29.05 10.35
CA GLN A 114 10.42 -28.55 9.57
C GLN A 114 9.25 -28.07 10.45
N SER A 115 9.04 -28.66 11.63
CA SER A 115 8.06 -28.14 12.61
C SER A 115 8.55 -26.84 13.26
N ALA A 116 9.83 -26.74 13.60
CA ALA A 116 10.41 -25.52 14.16
C ALA A 116 10.38 -24.33 13.18
N LYS A 117 10.58 -24.58 11.87
CA LYS A 117 10.43 -23.54 10.84
C LYS A 117 8.98 -23.05 10.71
N ARG A 118 8.00 -23.96 10.80
CA ARG A 118 6.56 -23.61 10.77
C ARG A 118 6.14 -22.80 12.00
N ASP A 119 6.63 -23.14 13.18
CA ASP A 119 6.33 -22.40 14.42
C ASP A 119 6.92 -20.99 14.39
N LYS A 120 8.19 -20.81 13.99
CA LYS A 120 8.77 -19.47 13.81
C LYS A 120 7.98 -18.60 12.82
N GLN A 121 7.43 -19.19 11.75
CA GLN A 121 6.64 -18.46 10.77
C GLN A 121 5.26 -18.04 11.32
N SER A 122 4.64 -18.88 12.16
CA SER A 122 3.41 -18.57 12.88
C SER A 122 3.62 -17.40 13.85
N ASP A 123 4.71 -17.43 14.62
CA ASP A 123 5.04 -16.39 15.60
C ASP A 123 5.28 -15.03 14.93
N LYS A 124 6.03 -15.01 13.81
CA LYS A 124 6.22 -13.78 13.01
C LYS A 124 4.88 -13.19 12.55
N ARG A 125 3.94 -14.03 12.07
CA ARG A 125 2.60 -13.58 11.65
C ARG A 125 1.78 -13.02 12.83
N ASN A 126 1.90 -13.62 14.01
CA ASN A 126 1.20 -13.17 15.20
C ASN A 126 1.73 -11.82 15.71
N ILE A 127 3.04 -11.62 15.67
CA ILE A 127 3.68 -10.34 16.00
C ILE A 127 3.23 -9.23 15.04
N ILE A 128 3.24 -9.49 13.73
CA ILE A 128 2.77 -8.52 12.73
C ILE A 128 1.29 -8.18 12.95
N LYS A 129 0.44 -9.18 13.21
CA LYS A 129 -0.98 -8.95 13.53
C LYS A 129 -1.16 -8.08 14.77
N LYS A 130 -0.32 -8.27 15.80
CA LYS A 130 -0.35 -7.47 17.03
C LYS A 130 0.05 -6.02 16.75
N LEU A 131 1.16 -5.80 16.05
CA LEU A 131 1.64 -4.46 15.67
C LEU A 131 0.62 -3.70 14.80
N LEU A 132 -0.04 -4.39 13.87
CA LEU A 132 -1.10 -3.82 13.04
C LEU A 132 -2.33 -3.42 13.87
N LYS A 133 -2.75 -4.25 14.84
CA LYS A 133 -3.84 -3.90 15.77
C LYS A 133 -3.48 -2.69 16.62
N ASP A 134 -2.26 -2.66 17.18
CA ASP A 134 -1.81 -1.57 18.04
C ASP A 134 -1.72 -0.25 17.26
N SER A 135 -1.25 -0.30 15.99
CA SER A 135 -1.23 0.87 15.10
C SER A 135 -2.63 1.35 14.71
N LEU A 136 -3.58 0.42 14.48
CA LEU A 136 -4.96 0.78 14.16
C LEU A 136 -5.64 1.47 15.35
N ILE A 137 -5.41 0.96 16.57
CA ILE A 137 -5.94 1.53 17.81
C ILE A 137 -5.35 2.93 18.05
N GLN A 138 -4.05 3.12 17.84
CA GLN A 138 -3.41 4.44 17.94
C GLN A 138 -3.98 5.44 16.92
N GLY A 139 -4.23 5.01 15.68
CA GLY A 139 -4.88 5.85 14.66
C GLY A 139 -6.32 6.24 15.01
N THR A 140 -7.08 5.35 15.66
CA THR A 140 -8.45 5.69 16.12
C THR A 140 -8.46 6.61 17.34
N LYS A 141 -7.44 6.55 18.20
CA LYS A 141 -7.29 7.48 19.34
C LYS A 141 -6.90 8.89 18.88
N SER A 142 -6.07 9.03 17.84
CA SER A 142 -5.71 10.36 17.30
C SER A 142 -6.82 11.05 16.50
N LEU A 143 -7.98 10.40 16.32
CA LEU A 143 -9.17 10.95 15.67
C LEU A 143 -10.24 11.43 16.68
N HIS A 144 -10.01 11.23 17.99
CA HIS A 144 -10.93 11.62 19.08
C HIS A 144 -10.30 12.59 20.10
N GLU A 145 -9.11 13.12 19.81
CA GLU A 145 -8.52 14.33 20.43
C GLU A 145 -8.52 15.47 19.41
#